data_AF-A0A2N3A956-F1
#
_entry.id   AF-A0A2N3A956-F1
#
_cell.length_a   1.000
_cell.length_b   1.000
_cell.length_c   1.000
_cell.angle_alpha   90.00
_cell.angle_beta   90.00
_cell.angle_gamma   90.00
#
_symmetry.space_group_name_H-M   'P 1'
#
loop_
_entity.id
_entity.type
_entity.pdbx_description
1 polymer ?
#
loop_
_entity_poly.entity_id
_entity_poly.type
_entity_poly.pdbx_seq_one_letter_code
_entity_poly.pdbx_strand_id
1 'polypeptide(L)'
;MLTVGLTGGIGSGKSTVAKVFETLGVPVFNSDIEAKKLLFSNKKVIRLVKAEFPVAFENNQLNKPKLAQLVFNNPKALETLNQIIHPEVKKAFQQWAKKKKQPRL
;
A
#
# COMPACT_ATOMS: atom_id res chain seq x y z
N MET A 1 -20.23 10.05 -2.73
CA MET A 1 -18.86 10.24 -3.26
C MET A 1 -18.62 9.15 -4.29
N LEU A 2 -18.50 9.53 -5.55
CA LEU A 2 -18.09 8.64 -6.63
C LEU A 2 -16.63 8.20 -6.37
N THR A 3 -16.32 6.93 -6.57
CA THR A 3 -14.95 6.38 -6.45
C THR A 3 -14.55 5.79 -7.79
N VAL A 4 -13.40 6.22 -8.31
CA VAL A 4 -12.86 5.74 -9.58
C VAL A 4 -11.53 5.06 -9.33
N GLY A 5 -11.37 3.82 -9.78
CA GLY A 5 -10.12 3.06 -9.66
C GLY A 5 -9.21 3.33 -10.86
N LEU A 6 -8.03 3.89 -10.61
CA LEU A 6 -7.00 4.05 -11.64
C LEU A 6 -6.02 2.86 -11.59
N THR A 7 -6.08 2.02 -12.62
CA THR A 7 -5.27 0.80 -12.76
C THR A 7 -4.54 0.79 -14.11
N GLY A 8 -3.59 -0.13 -14.30
CA GLY A 8 -2.73 -0.23 -15.49
C GLY A 8 -1.35 -0.81 -15.19
N GLY A 9 -0.69 -1.34 -16.21
CA GLY A 9 0.63 -1.98 -16.10
C GLY A 9 1.78 -1.03 -15.73
N ILE A 10 2.98 -1.58 -15.54
CA ILE A 10 4.19 -0.78 -15.31
C ILE A 10 4.42 0.12 -16.53
N GLY A 11 4.80 1.39 -16.30
CA GLY A 11 5.05 2.35 -17.37
C GLY A 11 3.81 2.96 -18.03
N SER A 12 2.60 2.56 -17.65
CA SER A 12 1.35 3.02 -18.31
C SER A 12 0.91 4.46 -17.98
N GLY A 13 1.76 5.26 -17.33
CA GLY A 13 1.46 6.67 -17.02
C GLY A 13 0.45 6.92 -15.88
N LYS A 14 0.05 5.92 -15.08
CA LYS A 14 -0.92 6.08 -13.97
C LYS A 14 -0.58 7.23 -13.03
N SER A 15 0.69 7.35 -12.63
CA SER A 15 1.12 8.42 -11.71
C SER A 15 0.95 9.80 -12.33
N THR A 16 1.11 9.92 -13.65
CA THR A 16 0.86 11.16 -14.39
C THR A 16 -0.62 11.50 -14.39
N VAL A 17 -1.49 10.53 -14.73
CA VAL A 17 -2.94 10.72 -14.72
C VAL A 17 -3.45 11.05 -13.31
N ALA A 18 -2.95 10.36 -12.28
CA ALA A 18 -3.24 10.65 -10.88
C ALA A 18 -2.89 12.11 -10.52
N LYS A 19 -1.71 12.58 -10.93
CA LYS A 19 -1.29 13.97 -10.70
C LYS A 19 -2.19 14.98 -11.40
N VAL A 20 -2.66 14.68 -12.61
CA VAL A 20 -3.65 15.53 -13.30
C VAL A 20 -4.93 15.64 -12.47
N PHE A 21 -5.47 14.55 -11.96
CA PHE A 21 -6.64 14.60 -11.06
C PHE A 21 -6.39 15.46 -9.82
N GLU A 22 -5.22 15.36 -9.20
CA GLU A 22 -4.85 16.20 -8.06
C GLU A 22 -4.84 17.70 -8.42
N THR A 23 -4.33 18.07 -9.61
CA THR A 23 -4.37 19.48 -10.07
C THR A 23 -5.78 20.01 -10.27
N LEU A 24 -6.75 19.13 -10.56
CA LEU A 24 -8.17 19.46 -10.68
C LEU A 24 -8.90 19.47 -9.32
N GLY A 25 -8.17 19.35 -8.21
CA GLY A 25 -8.75 19.33 -6.86
C GLY A 25 -9.40 17.99 -6.48
N VAL A 26 -9.25 16.95 -7.32
CA VAL A 26 -9.76 15.61 -7.01
C VAL A 26 -8.80 14.93 -6.03
N PRO A 27 -9.27 14.52 -4.84
CA PRO A 27 -8.41 13.84 -3.89
C PRO A 27 -8.01 12.46 -4.42
N VAL A 28 -6.71 12.17 -4.40
CA VAL A 28 -6.16 10.88 -4.84
C VAL A 28 -5.65 10.08 -3.64
N PHE A 29 -5.97 8.78 -3.64
CA PHE A 29 -5.41 7.81 -2.71
C PHE A 29 -4.50 6.85 -3.47
N ASN A 30 -3.23 6.79 -3.11
CA ASN A 30 -2.27 5.90 -3.73
C ASN A 30 -2.04 4.65 -2.86
N SER A 31 -2.56 3.51 -3.33
CA SER A 31 -2.45 2.23 -2.63
C SER A 31 -1.01 1.76 -2.43
N ASP A 32 -0.11 1.99 -3.38
CA ASP A 32 1.28 1.54 -3.29
C ASP A 32 2.07 2.32 -2.23
N ILE A 33 1.80 3.63 -2.12
CA ILE A 33 2.40 4.48 -1.09
C ILE A 33 1.89 4.04 0.29
N GLU A 34 0.58 3.82 0.42
CA GLU A 34 0.02 3.41 1.71
C GLU A 34 0.47 2.00 2.10
N ALA A 35 0.55 1.06 1.16
CA ALA A 35 1.11 -0.28 1.39
C ALA A 35 2.55 -0.21 1.93
N LYS A 36 3.42 0.59 1.28
CA LYS A 36 4.79 0.81 1.74
C LYS A 36 4.84 1.40 3.14
N LYS A 37 3.98 2.36 3.45
CA LYS A 37 3.91 2.99 4.79
C LYS A 37 3.48 1.98 5.86
N LEU A 38 2.44 1.19 5.60
CA LEU A 38 1.91 0.21 6.55
C LEU A 38 2.95 -0.85 6.95
N LEU A 39 3.87 -1.22 6.06
CA LEU A 39 4.98 -2.13 6.35
C LEU A 39 5.90 -1.64 7.48
N PHE A 40 5.95 -0.33 7.76
CA PHE A 40 6.82 0.26 8.79
C PHE A 40 6.04 0.92 9.93
N SER A 41 4.78 1.29 9.72
CA SER A 41 3.99 2.00 10.73
C SER A 41 2.92 1.14 11.42
N ASN A 42 2.45 0.06 10.79
CA ASN A 42 1.35 -0.74 11.34
C ASN A 42 1.91 -1.96 12.10
N LYS A 43 1.82 -1.91 13.44
CA LYS A 43 2.31 -2.99 14.34
C LYS A 43 1.74 -4.37 13.99
N LYS A 44 0.47 -4.43 13.56
CA LYS A 44 -0.17 -5.69 13.16
C LYS A 44 0.45 -6.24 11.87
N VAL A 45 0.63 -5.37 10.86
CA VAL A 45 1.30 -5.74 9.59
C VAL A 45 2.72 -6.21 9.87
N ILE A 46 3.51 -5.42 10.62
CA ILE A 46 4.89 -5.77 10.97
C ILE A 46 4.96 -7.13 11.65
N ARG A 47 4.07 -7.41 12.63
CA ARG A 47 4.03 -8.68 13.33
C ARG A 47 3.74 -9.86 12.41
N LEU A 48 2.76 -9.73 11.52
CA LEU A 48 2.38 -10.78 10.56
C LEU A 48 3.49 -11.00 9.52
N VAL A 49 4.06 -9.92 8.98
CA VAL A 49 5.19 -10.00 8.05
C VAL A 49 6.42 -10.62 8.72
N LYS A 50 6.67 -10.34 10.01
CA LYS A 50 7.75 -10.97 10.76
C LYS A 50 7.52 -12.46 11.00
N ALA A 51 6.27 -12.88 11.20
CA ALA A 51 5.93 -14.29 11.36
C ALA A 51 6.15 -15.08 10.06
N GLU A 52 5.73 -14.53 8.91
CA GLU A 52 5.86 -15.19 7.61
C GLU A 52 7.26 -15.06 6.99
N PHE A 53 7.93 -13.93 7.19
CA PHE A 53 9.23 -13.60 6.59
C PHE A 53 10.27 -13.22 7.65
N PRO A 54 10.58 -14.09 8.63
CA PRO A 54 11.51 -13.76 9.72
C PRO A 54 12.91 -13.40 9.21
N VAL A 55 13.35 -14.01 8.11
CA VAL A 55 14.64 -13.76 7.45
C VAL A 55 14.75 -12.36 6.84
N ALA A 56 13.62 -11.65 6.66
CA ALA A 56 13.60 -10.26 6.21
C ALA A 56 13.81 -9.26 7.35
N PHE A 57 13.95 -9.71 8.60
CA PHE A 57 14.16 -8.84 9.76
C PHE A 57 15.59 -8.94 10.31
N GLU A 58 16.16 -7.79 10.63
CA GLU A 58 17.48 -7.64 11.26
C GLU A 58 17.33 -6.72 12.46
N ASN A 59 17.84 -7.11 13.63
CA ASN A 59 17.73 -6.31 14.87
C ASN A 59 16.29 -5.83 15.15
N ASN A 60 15.30 -6.69 14.88
CA ASN A 60 13.87 -6.40 15.01
C ASN A 60 13.32 -5.31 14.06
N GLN A 61 14.07 -4.93 13.02
CA GLN A 61 13.67 -3.99 11.98
C GLN A 61 13.51 -4.71 10.63
N LEU A 62 12.53 -4.28 9.83
CA LEU A 62 12.29 -4.84 8.51
C LEU A 62 13.35 -4.34 7.51
N ASN A 63 14.11 -5.27 6.94
CA ASN A 63 15.01 -5.01 5.82
C ASN A 63 14.23 -5.11 4.50
N LYS A 64 13.88 -3.94 3.94
CA LYS A 64 13.07 -3.83 2.72
C LYS A 64 13.71 -4.50 1.49
N PRO A 65 15.01 -4.29 1.19
CA PRO A 65 15.67 -5.04 0.12
C PRO A 65 15.55 -6.57 0.25
N LYS A 66 15.74 -7.11 1.47
CA LYS A 66 15.59 -8.55 1.71
C LYS A 66 14.16 -9.03 1.47
N LEU A 67 13.16 -8.33 2.03
CA LEU A 67 11.76 -8.69 1.78
C LEU A 67 11.43 -8.67 0.29
N ALA A 68 11.89 -7.63 -0.43
CA ALA A 68 11.70 -7.50 -1.86
C ALA A 68 12.30 -8.71 -2.62
N GLN A 69 13.54 -9.09 -2.33
CA GLN A 69 14.19 -10.25 -2.96
C GLN A 69 13.41 -11.55 -2.72
N LEU A 70 12.86 -11.75 -1.52
CA LEU A 70 12.07 -12.93 -1.18
C LEU A 70 10.76 -13.00 -1.98
N VAL A 71 10.06 -11.89 -2.12
CA VAL A 71 8.74 -11.87 -2.76
C VAL A 71 8.80 -11.71 -4.28
N PHE A 72 9.81 -11.03 -4.83
CA PHE A 72 9.90 -10.83 -6.28
C PHE A 72 10.19 -12.13 -7.04
N ASN A 73 10.93 -13.06 -6.44
CA ASN A 73 11.29 -14.33 -7.07
C ASN A 73 10.33 -15.47 -6.72
N ASN A 74 9.32 -15.23 -5.88
CA ASN A 74 8.40 -16.26 -5.41
C ASN A 74 6.96 -15.75 -5.43
N PRO A 75 6.16 -16.10 -6.45
CA PRO A 75 4.77 -15.67 -6.58
C PRO A 75 3.91 -16.01 -5.36
N LYS A 76 4.15 -17.14 -4.70
CA LYS A 76 3.43 -17.55 -3.50
C LYS A 76 3.79 -16.65 -2.30
N ALA A 77 5.06 -16.30 -2.15
CA ALA A 77 5.50 -15.36 -1.12
C ALA A 77 4.91 -13.95 -1.35
N LEU A 78 4.87 -13.51 -2.61
CA LEU A 78 4.22 -12.25 -2.98
C LEU A 78 2.72 -12.26 -2.65
N GLU A 79 2.03 -13.36 -2.94
CA GLU A 79 0.63 -13.53 -2.60
C GLU A 79 0.41 -13.48 -1.08
N THR A 80 1.20 -14.21 -0.29
CA THR A 80 1.14 -14.17 1.18
C THR A 80 1.34 -12.74 1.70
N LEU A 81 2.34 -12.02 1.18
CA LEU A 81 2.58 -10.63 1.57
C LEU A 81 1.37 -9.74 1.23
N ASN A 82 0.79 -9.91 0.04
CA ASN A 82 -0.38 -9.16 -0.40
C ASN A 82 -1.62 -9.46 0.45
N GLN A 83 -1.82 -10.71 0.87
CA GLN A 83 -2.92 -11.09 1.77
C GLN A 83 -2.82 -10.42 3.15
N ILE A 84 -1.60 -10.16 3.63
CA ILE A 84 -1.38 -9.41 4.87
C ILE A 84 -1.67 -7.91 4.67
N ILE A 85 -1.19 -7.34 3.56
CA ILE A 85 -1.19 -5.88 3.35
C ILE A 85 -2.53 -5.37 2.82
N HIS A 86 -3.14 -6.03 1.84
CA HIS A 86 -4.33 -5.54 1.14
C HIS A 86 -5.52 -5.24 2.06
N PRO A 87 -5.84 -6.07 3.09
CA PRO A 87 -6.92 -5.74 4.02
C PRO A 87 -6.66 -4.44 4.80
N GLU A 88 -5.41 -4.18 5.16
CA GLU A 88 -5.03 -2.99 5.94
C GLU A 88 -4.97 -1.74 5.04
N VAL A 89 -4.55 -1.87 3.77
CA VAL A 89 -4.68 -0.80 2.75
C VAL A 89 -6.14 -0.45 2.50
N LYS A 90 -7.02 -1.45 2.39
CA LYS A 90 -8.46 -1.22 2.22
C LYS A 90 -9.06 -0.45 3.40
N LYS A 91 -8.67 -0.79 4.64
CA LYS A 91 -9.08 -0.04 5.83
C LYS A 91 -8.56 1.40 5.80
N ALA A 92 -7.29 1.60 5.44
CA ALA A 92 -6.70 2.93 5.32
C ALA A 92 -7.43 3.78 4.28
N PHE A 93 -7.76 3.20 3.11
CA PHE A 93 -8.58 3.84 2.09
C PHE A 93 -9.96 4.25 2.62
N GLN A 94 -10.65 3.35 3.31
CA GLN A 94 -11.97 3.65 3.89
C GLN A 94 -11.92 4.80 4.90
N GLN A 95 -10.89 4.83 5.75
CA GLN A 95 -10.69 5.92 6.72
C GLN A 95 -10.37 7.25 6.02
N TRP A 96 -9.47 7.22 5.03
CA TRP A 96 -9.12 8.38 4.23
C TRP A 96 -10.35 8.94 3.49
N ALA A 97 -11.14 8.07 2.85
CA ALA A 97 -12.33 8.46 2.11
C ALA A 97 -13.39 9.07 3.03
N LYS A 98 -13.57 8.54 4.25
CA LYS A 98 -14.47 9.14 5.25
C LYS A 98 -14.06 10.56 5.63
N LYS A 99 -12.76 10.82 5.84
CA LYS A 99 -12.25 12.16 6.16
C LYS A 99 -12.48 13.16 5.01
N LYS A 100 -12.39 12.71 3.76
CA LYS A 100 -12.62 13.55 2.57
C LYS A 100 -14.10 13.77 2.23
N LYS A 101 -15.02 13.05 2.88
CA LYS A 101 -16.47 13.26 2.77
C LYS A 101 -16.99 14.42 3.64
N GLN A 102 -16.20 14.93 4.59
CA GLN A 102 -16.62 16.11 5.35
C GLN A 102 -16.57 17.33 4.42
N PRO A 103 -17.66 18.09 4.28
CA PRO A 103 -17.65 19.31 3.47
C PRO A 103 -16.53 20.21 4.00
N ARG A 104 -15.68 20.70 3.08
CA ARG A 104 -14.88 21.88 3.38
C ARG A 104 -15.89 23.00 3.63
N LEU A 105 -16.00 23.42 4.89
CA LEU A 105 -16.64 24.67 5.29
C LEU A 105 -16.02 25.83 4.51
#